data_AF-A0A067K5S1-F1
#
_entry.id   AF-A0A067K5S1-F1
#
_cell.length_a   1.000
_cell.length_b   1.000
_cell.length_c   1.000
_cell.angle_alpha   90.00
_cell.angle_beta   90.00
_cell.angle_gamma   90.00
#
_symmetry.space_group_name_H-M   'P 1'
#
loop_
_entity.id
_entity.type
_entity.pdbx_description
1 polymer ?
#
loop_
_entity_poly.entity_id
_entity_poly.type
_entity_poly.pdbx_seq_one_letter_code
_entity_poly.pdbx_strand_id
1 'polypeptide(L)'
;MALQAVTQRAQVRRTAEFHPSVWGDYFIKHVSDNNFEQERGHVASAVECCMKQYGVSKQEAYEKLNKIVANMWKDLNEELMKEIDIPKPILMCILNIVRVMDVVYKDEDSYTHSNTSLKDILATFLVTPVAV
;
A
#
# COMPACT_ATOMS: atom_id res chain seq x y z
N MET A 1 13.99 36.49 -19.96
CA MET A 1 14.34 35.12 -19.53
C MET A 1 13.06 34.42 -19.12
N ALA A 2 12.53 33.53 -19.96
CA ALA A 2 11.27 32.84 -19.73
C ALA A 2 11.51 31.55 -18.94
N LEU A 3 10.81 31.36 -17.82
CA LEU A 3 10.71 30.07 -17.14
C LEU A 3 9.94 29.10 -18.04
N GLN A 4 10.58 28.00 -18.44
CA GLN A 4 9.87 26.90 -19.08
C GLN A 4 9.02 26.17 -18.03
N ALA A 5 7.71 26.26 -18.17
CA ALA A 5 6.77 25.42 -17.47
C ALA A 5 6.97 23.98 -17.94
N VAL A 6 7.47 23.11 -17.06
CA VAL A 6 7.47 21.66 -17.30
C VAL A 6 6.02 21.19 -17.16
N THR A 7 5.31 21.12 -18.28
CA THR A 7 4.01 20.46 -18.36
C THR A 7 4.25 18.97 -18.14
N GLN A 8 4.01 18.49 -16.92
CA GLN A 8 4.00 17.06 -16.62
C GLN A 8 2.82 16.47 -17.40
N ARG A 9 3.10 15.82 -18.53
CA ARG A 9 2.08 15.00 -19.22
C ARG A 9 1.62 13.97 -18.21
N ALA A 10 0.38 14.11 -17.73
CA ALA A 10 -0.29 13.06 -17.01
C ALA A 10 -0.28 11.84 -17.93
N GLN A 11 0.57 10.87 -17.61
CA GLN A 11 0.57 9.59 -18.29
C GLN A 11 -0.79 8.98 -17.98
N VAL A 12 -1.72 9.03 -18.95
CA VAL A 12 -3.03 8.40 -18.82
C VAL A 12 -2.77 6.90 -18.77
N ARG A 13 -2.59 6.38 -17.55
CA ARG A 13 -2.45 4.95 -17.30
C ARG A 13 -3.78 4.30 -17.67
N ARG A 14 -3.73 3.25 -18.48
CA ARG A 14 -4.90 2.42 -18.77
C ARG A 14 -5.22 1.66 -17.48
N THR A 15 -6.11 2.20 -16.67
CA THR A 15 -6.57 1.53 -15.45
C THR A 15 -7.60 0.49 -15.84
N ALA A 16 -7.34 -0.79 -15.54
CA ALA A 16 -8.36 -1.82 -15.64
C ALA A 16 -9.50 -1.57 -14.62
N GLU A 17 -10.76 -1.72 -15.03
CA GLU A 17 -11.95 -1.44 -14.23
C GLU A 17 -12.33 -2.61 -13.30
N PHE A 18 -11.38 -3.14 -12.52
CA PHE A 18 -11.71 -4.13 -11.48
C PHE A 18 -12.36 -3.49 -10.25
N HIS A 19 -13.24 -4.25 -9.58
CA HIS A 19 -14.05 -3.82 -8.44
C HIS A 19 -13.20 -3.39 -7.22
N PRO A 20 -13.55 -2.33 -6.48
CA PRO A 20 -12.66 -1.70 -5.48
C PRO A 20 -12.54 -2.44 -4.13
N SER A 21 -13.08 -3.65 -3.99
CA SER A 21 -13.76 -4.08 -2.76
C SER A 21 -12.95 -4.39 -1.50
N VAL A 22 -11.64 -4.18 -1.42
CA VAL A 22 -10.95 -4.51 -0.14
C VAL A 22 -9.84 -3.53 0.25
N TRP A 23 -9.25 -2.79 -0.68
CA TRP A 23 -7.91 -2.22 -0.45
C TRP A 23 -7.91 -0.71 -0.19
N GLY A 24 -8.73 0.04 -0.94
CA GLY A 24 -8.76 1.50 -0.85
C GLY A 24 -9.37 2.04 0.44
N ASP A 25 -10.12 1.22 1.18
CA ASP A 25 -10.81 1.69 2.40
C ASP A 25 -10.01 1.39 3.68
N TYR A 26 -9.03 0.49 3.61
CA TYR A 26 -8.34 -0.04 4.80
C TYR A 26 -6.86 0.38 4.89
N PHE A 27 -6.07 0.22 3.83
CA PHE A 27 -4.60 0.39 3.89
C PHE A 27 -4.18 1.80 4.35
N ILE A 28 -4.94 2.84 4.02
CA ILE A 28 -4.59 4.22 4.36
C ILE A 28 -5.60 4.86 5.32
N LYS A 29 -6.53 4.07 5.87
CA LYS A 29 -7.25 4.52 7.05
C LYS A 29 -6.31 4.66 8.25
N HIS A 30 -5.19 3.93 8.30
CA HIS A 30 -4.28 3.97 9.46
C HIS A 30 -2.99 4.76 9.27
N VAL A 31 -2.62 5.15 8.04
CA VAL A 31 -1.75 6.34 7.93
C VAL A 31 -2.47 7.57 8.54
N SER A 32 -3.81 7.54 8.73
CA SER A 32 -4.53 8.56 9.51
C SER A 32 -4.11 8.68 10.98
N ASP A 33 -3.53 7.63 11.55
CA ASP A 33 -2.85 7.62 12.86
C ASP A 33 -1.40 8.12 12.78
N ASN A 34 -1.08 8.94 11.75
CA ASN A 34 0.14 9.75 11.62
C ASN A 34 0.57 10.51 12.88
N ASN A 35 -0.25 10.58 13.93
CA ASN A 35 0.16 11.15 15.22
C ASN A 35 1.45 10.49 15.75
N PHE A 36 1.63 9.17 15.56
CA PHE A 36 2.85 8.49 16.04
C PHE A 36 4.09 8.77 15.17
N GLU A 37 3.93 8.85 13.84
CA GLU A 37 5.02 9.23 12.94
C GLU A 37 5.43 10.69 13.14
N GLN A 38 4.46 11.57 13.38
CA GLN A 38 4.67 12.99 13.70
C GLN A 38 5.38 13.17 15.04
N GLU A 39 5.03 12.38 16.07
CA GLU A 39 5.69 12.38 17.37
C GLU A 39 7.18 11.97 17.31
N ARG A 40 7.55 11.12 16.35
CA ARG A 40 8.96 10.69 16.14
C ARG A 40 9.84 11.74 15.46
N GLY A 41 9.26 12.79 14.87
CA GLY A 41 9.97 13.97 14.36
C GLY A 41 10.99 13.76 13.24
N HIS A 42 11.06 12.56 12.64
CA HIS A 42 12.24 12.20 11.83
C HIS A 42 12.09 12.16 10.31
N VAL A 43 10.91 12.09 9.71
CA VAL A 43 10.72 12.20 8.25
C VAL A 43 9.29 12.65 7.95
N ALA A 44 9.07 13.45 6.91
CA ALA A 44 7.71 13.79 6.46
C ALA A 44 6.98 12.56 5.93
N SER A 45 5.78 12.27 6.43
CA SER A 45 5.02 11.08 6.00
C SER A 45 4.55 11.20 4.54
N ALA A 46 4.16 10.08 3.93
CA ALA A 46 3.63 10.07 2.57
C ALA A 46 2.38 10.98 2.42
N VAL A 47 1.56 11.06 3.46
CA VAL A 47 0.39 11.95 3.51
C VAL A 47 0.81 13.41 3.61
N GLU A 48 1.78 13.75 4.46
CA GLU A 48 2.27 15.13 4.58
C GLU A 48 2.89 15.60 3.28
N CYS A 49 3.67 14.72 2.62
CA CYS A 49 4.21 14.97 1.30
C CYS A 49 3.09 15.20 0.28
N CYS A 50 2.04 14.37 0.30
CA CYS A 50 0.88 14.52 -0.59
C CYS A 50 0.11 15.83 -0.33
N MET A 51 -0.17 16.17 0.92
CA MET A 51 -0.82 17.42 1.29
C MET A 51 -0.01 18.62 0.82
N LYS A 52 1.31 18.63 1.09
CA LYS A 52 2.20 19.73 0.69
C LYS A 52 2.35 19.85 -0.83
N GLN A 53 2.45 18.72 -1.53
CA GLN A 53 2.64 18.71 -2.99
C GLN A 53 1.39 19.15 -3.74
N TYR A 54 0.21 18.73 -3.30
CA TYR A 54 -1.04 18.96 -4.03
C TYR A 54 -1.94 20.05 -3.41
N GLY A 55 -1.58 20.58 -2.24
CA GLY A 55 -2.37 21.59 -1.53
C GLY A 55 -3.72 21.06 -1.04
N VAL A 56 -3.81 19.75 -0.77
CA VAL A 56 -5.05 19.05 -0.42
C VAL A 56 -5.17 18.82 1.08
N SER A 57 -6.39 18.58 1.56
CA SER A 57 -6.65 18.17 2.94
C SER A 57 -6.06 16.79 3.25
N LYS A 58 -5.91 16.48 4.55
CA LYS A 58 -5.45 15.16 5.02
C LYS A 58 -6.35 14.02 4.49
N GLN A 59 -7.67 14.23 4.47
CA GLN A 59 -8.64 13.27 3.94
C GLN A 59 -8.49 13.04 2.42
N GLU A 60 -8.35 14.11 1.65
CA GLU A 60 -8.13 14.00 0.20
C GLU A 60 -6.77 13.35 -0.13
N ALA A 61 -5.74 13.60 0.69
CA ALA A 61 -4.47 12.90 0.57
C ALA A 61 -4.64 11.39 0.81
N TYR A 62 -5.46 10.99 1.79
CA TYR A 62 -5.80 9.58 2.01
C TYR A 62 -6.43 8.94 0.79
N GLU A 63 -7.51 9.53 0.30
CA GLU A 63 -8.24 9.05 -0.87
C GLU A 63 -7.33 8.93 -2.10
N LYS A 64 -6.43 9.91 -2.29
CA LYS A 64 -5.48 9.92 -3.41
C LYS A 64 -4.45 8.81 -3.30
N LEU A 65 -3.84 8.62 -2.13
CA LEU A 65 -2.87 7.54 -1.92
C LEU A 65 -3.56 6.17 -2.01
N ASN A 66 -4.80 6.04 -1.52
CA ASN A 66 -5.57 4.79 -1.55
C ASN A 66 -5.84 4.37 -2.99
N LYS A 67 -6.21 5.35 -3.81
CA LYS A 67 -6.38 5.16 -5.26
C LYS A 67 -5.08 4.73 -5.94
N ILE A 68 -3.93 5.25 -5.52
CA ILE A 68 -2.62 4.83 -6.04
C ILE A 68 -2.35 3.37 -5.69
N VAL A 69 -2.54 2.97 -4.43
CA VAL A 69 -2.36 1.57 -3.97
C VAL A 69 -3.29 0.62 -4.72
N ALA A 70 -4.58 0.96 -4.83
CA ALA A 70 -5.55 0.15 -5.55
C ALA A 70 -5.19 -0.01 -7.03
N ASN A 71 -4.68 1.04 -7.68
CA ASN A 71 -4.21 0.95 -9.06
C ASN A 71 -2.95 0.09 -9.19
N MET A 72 -1.98 0.20 -8.27
CA MET A 72 -0.77 -0.63 -8.30
C MET A 72 -1.09 -2.13 -8.17
N TRP A 73 -2.13 -2.50 -7.43
CA TRP A 73 -2.60 -3.88 -7.38
C TRP A 73 -3.20 -4.37 -8.69
N LYS A 74 -3.96 -3.51 -9.37
CA LYS A 74 -4.50 -3.83 -10.70
C LYS A 74 -3.37 -4.04 -11.70
N ASP A 75 -2.38 -3.16 -11.68
CA ASP A 75 -1.18 -3.26 -12.52
C ASP A 75 -0.42 -4.57 -12.22
N LEU A 76 -0.19 -4.90 -10.94
CA LEU A 76 0.47 -6.15 -10.52
C LEU A 76 -0.29 -7.40 -11.01
N ASN A 77 -1.61 -7.42 -10.85
CA ASN A 77 -2.44 -8.54 -11.30
C ASN A 77 -2.43 -8.69 -12.82
N GLU A 78 -2.46 -7.57 -13.56
CA GLU A 78 -2.38 -7.59 -15.02
C GLU A 78 -1.02 -8.15 -15.49
N GLU A 79 0.08 -7.69 -14.89
CA GLU A 79 1.42 -8.20 -15.21
C GLU A 79 1.53 -9.70 -14.93
N LEU A 80 1.01 -10.18 -13.79
CA LEU A 80 1.02 -11.62 -13.47
C LEU A 80 0.24 -12.50 -14.46
N MET A 81 -0.69 -11.93 -15.22
CA MET A 81 -1.46 -12.65 -16.26
C MET A 81 -0.76 -12.67 -17.62
N LYS A 82 0.24 -11.82 -17.84
CA LYS A 82 0.99 -11.77 -19.10
C LYS A 82 1.95 -12.96 -19.18
N GLU A 83 2.26 -13.38 -20.40
CA GLU A 83 3.41 -14.25 -20.65
C GLU A 83 4.68 -13.44 -20.42
N ILE A 84 5.18 -13.49 -19.19
CA ILE A 84 6.43 -12.84 -18.81
C ILE A 84 7.56 -13.89 -18.91
N ASP A 85 8.67 -13.50 -19.56
CA ASP A 85 9.91 -14.28 -19.61
C ASP A 85 10.70 -14.21 -18.29
N ILE A 86 10.00 -14.40 -17.17
CA ILE A 86 10.54 -14.45 -15.82
C ILE A 86 10.00 -15.72 -15.16
N PRO A 87 10.86 -16.52 -14.50
CA PRO A 87 10.43 -17.70 -13.77
C PRO A 87 9.29 -17.39 -12.78
N LYS A 88 8.19 -18.15 -12.87
CA LYS A 88 7.03 -18.03 -11.97
C LYS A 88 7.39 -17.98 -10.47
N PRO A 89 8.39 -18.71 -9.95
CA PRO A 89 8.77 -18.59 -8.53
C PRO A 89 9.22 -17.19 -8.12
N ILE A 90 9.88 -16.44 -9.01
CA ILE A 90 10.33 -15.07 -8.75
C ILE A 90 9.11 -14.13 -8.67
N LEU A 91 8.18 -14.26 -9.62
CA LEU A 91 6.92 -13.50 -9.60
C LEU A 91 6.11 -13.78 -8.34
N MET A 92 6.04 -15.05 -7.93
CA MET A 92 5.35 -15.46 -6.71
C MET A 92 6.01 -14.90 -5.46
N CYS A 93 7.35 -14.83 -5.42
CA CYS A 93 8.08 -14.19 -4.33
C CYS A 93 7.68 -12.72 -4.18
N ILE A 94 7.69 -11.96 -5.28
CA ILE A 94 7.29 -10.55 -5.30
C ILE A 94 5.84 -10.40 -4.81
N LEU A 95 4.91 -11.18 -5.38
CA LEU A 95 3.50 -11.15 -4.98
C LEU A 95 3.30 -11.45 -3.49
N ASN A 96 4.00 -12.45 -2.97
CA ASN A 96 3.91 -12.81 -1.55
C ASN A 96 4.47 -11.71 -0.64
N ILE A 97 5.51 -10.99 -1.04
CA ILE A 97 6.01 -9.82 -0.28
C ILE A 97 4.93 -8.75 -0.18
N VAL A 98 4.28 -8.39 -1.29
CA VAL A 98 3.22 -7.36 -1.26
C VAL A 98 2.04 -7.82 -0.40
N ARG A 99 1.67 -9.10 -0.45
CA ARG A 99 0.63 -9.68 0.41
C ARG A 99 1.00 -9.66 1.89
N VAL A 100 2.25 -9.93 2.24
CA VAL A 100 2.72 -9.86 3.63
C VAL A 100 2.62 -8.42 4.14
N MET A 101 3.01 -7.43 3.32
CA MET A 101 2.86 -6.02 3.71
C MET A 101 1.39 -5.66 3.96
N ASP A 102 0.46 -6.16 3.15
CA ASP A 102 -0.97 -5.96 3.37
C ASP A 102 -1.46 -6.58 4.67
N VAL A 103 -1.03 -7.79 5.00
CA VAL A 103 -1.44 -8.47 6.25
C VAL A 103 -0.84 -7.77 7.48
N VAL A 104 0.44 -7.42 7.42
CA VAL A 104 1.19 -6.88 8.58
C VAL A 104 0.82 -5.44 8.90
N TYR A 105 0.44 -4.64 7.90
CA TYR A 105 0.13 -3.22 8.07
C TYR A 105 -1.34 -2.88 7.82
N LYS A 106 -2.22 -3.90 7.85
CA LYS A 106 -3.65 -3.73 7.55
C LYS A 106 -4.33 -2.70 8.45
N ASP A 107 -4.16 -2.87 9.75
CA ASP A 107 -4.85 -2.12 10.80
C ASP A 107 -3.88 -1.25 11.62
N GLU A 108 -2.63 -1.70 11.79
CA GLU A 108 -1.59 -0.99 12.54
C GLU A 108 -0.20 -1.51 12.15
N ASP A 109 0.86 -0.88 12.66
CA ASP A 109 2.23 -1.41 12.57
C ASP A 109 2.36 -2.67 13.45
N SER A 110 1.89 -3.80 12.92
CA SER A 110 1.95 -5.09 13.60
C SER A 110 3.35 -5.71 13.57
N TYR A 111 4.26 -5.16 12.78
CA TYR A 111 5.64 -5.64 12.69
C TYR A 111 6.45 -5.21 13.91
N THR A 112 6.39 -3.92 14.24
CA THR A 112 7.15 -3.37 15.38
C THR A 112 6.44 -3.63 16.71
N HIS A 113 5.10 -3.71 16.71
CA HIS A 113 4.31 -3.88 17.92
C HIS A 113 3.89 -5.35 18.11
N SER A 114 4.32 -5.96 19.21
CA SER A 114 4.12 -7.39 19.48
C SER A 114 2.74 -7.76 20.03
N ASN A 115 1.93 -6.78 20.42
CA ASN A 115 0.60 -6.97 21.02
C ASN A 115 -0.52 -6.80 19.99
N THR A 116 -0.25 -7.17 18.74
CA THR A 116 -1.12 -6.96 17.59
C THR A 116 -1.64 -8.30 17.07
N SER A 117 -2.61 -8.25 16.15
CA SER A 117 -3.24 -9.43 15.55
C SER A 117 -2.25 -10.38 14.84
N LEU A 118 -1.07 -9.89 14.46
CA LEU A 118 -0.01 -10.69 13.83
C LEU A 118 0.45 -11.84 14.73
N LYS A 119 0.48 -11.66 16.05
CA LYS A 119 0.87 -12.73 16.98
C LYS A 119 -0.08 -13.92 16.92
N ASP A 120 -1.38 -13.66 16.85
CA ASP A 120 -2.42 -14.70 16.79
C ASP A 120 -2.42 -15.42 15.44
N ILE A 121 -2.15 -14.68 14.36
CA ILE A 121 -1.91 -15.24 13.02
C ILE A 121 -0.72 -16.20 13.08
N LEU A 122 0.43 -15.76 13.60
CA LEU A 122 1.63 -16.59 13.68
C LEU A 122 1.45 -17.83 14.56
N ALA A 123 0.75 -17.69 15.69
CA ALA A 123 0.43 -18.84 16.54
C ALA A 123 -0.40 -19.88 15.78
N THR A 124 -1.40 -19.43 15.03
CA THR A 124 -2.27 -20.30 14.22
C THR A 124 -1.48 -21.07 13.14
N PHE A 125 -0.52 -20.41 12.47
CA PHE A 125 0.21 -21.02 11.35
C PHE A 125 1.45 -21.82 11.77
N LEU A 126 2.12 -21.44 12.87
CA LEU A 126 3.44 -21.96 13.23
C LEU A 126 3.49 -22.72 14.56
N VAL A 127 2.45 -22.61 15.40
CA VAL A 127 2.44 -23.20 16.75
C VAL A 127 1.31 -24.21 16.91
N THR A 128 0.09 -23.83 16.53
CA THR A 128 -1.10 -24.66 16.74
C THR A 128 -1.29 -25.62 15.57
N PRO A 129 -1.16 -26.94 15.77
CA PRO A 129 -1.44 -27.91 14.71
C PRO A 129 -2.94 -27.92 14.39
N VAL A 130 -3.26 -28.12 13.12
CA VAL A 130 -4.65 -28.34 12.69
C VAL A 130 -5.07 -29.72 13.19
N ALA A 131 -6.18 -29.78 13.94
CA ALA A 131 -6.77 -31.05 14.36
C ALA A 131 -7.23 -31.85 13.13
N VAL A 132 -6.87 -33.13 13.10
CA VAL A 132 -7.20 -34.08 12.02
C VAL A 132 -8.30 -35.00 12.49
#